data_AF-A0A7S3EUE5-F1
#
_entry.id   AF-A0A7S3EUE5-F1
#
_cell.length_a   1.000
_cell.length_b   1.000
_cell.length_c   1.000
_cell.angle_alpha   90.00
_cell.angle_beta   90.00
_cell.angle_gamma   90.00
#
_symmetry.space_group_name_H-M   'P 1'
#
loop_
_entity.id
_entity.type
_entity.pdbx_description
1 polymer ?
#
loop_
_entity_poly.entity_id
_entity_poly.type
_entity_poly.pdbx_seq_one_letter_code
_entity_poly.pdbx_strand_id
1 'polypeptide(L)'
;VLSSLGLGGGGLVPHVEPLPRIKRPKRPPPPPTEPTRKSARAAGAKAPIYYVSHETAGGQITLGGDDVEQAKAWMRERSFGGEKKVTRRSPLDAFKSGALDDGLGSMPETDDDLLIGEKEAYEALRAAKNAKAQELEIQGYKVAQNQSLCEMV
;
A
#
# COMPACT_ATOMS: atom_id res chain seq x y z
N VAL A 1 -34.79 46.11 -55.11
CA VAL A 1 -34.65 45.05 -54.08
C VAL A 1 -33.15 45.00 -53.74
N LEU A 2 -32.67 45.73 -52.72
CA LEU A 2 -32.38 45.24 -51.34
C LEU A 2 -31.65 43.88 -51.37
N SER A 3 -30.58 43.56 -50.64
CA SER A 3 -29.72 44.19 -49.64
C SER A 3 -28.67 43.15 -49.22
N SER A 4 -27.68 43.58 -48.43
CA SER A 4 -26.77 42.82 -47.54
C SER A 4 -25.52 42.18 -48.19
N LEU A 5 -24.31 42.69 -47.94
CA LEU A 5 -23.48 42.68 -46.71
C LEU A 5 -23.05 41.26 -46.29
N GLY A 6 -21.79 40.93 -46.61
CA GLY A 6 -21.12 39.78 -46.01
C GLY A 6 -19.71 39.55 -46.56
N LEU A 7 -18.76 39.45 -45.64
CA LEU A 7 -17.44 38.80 -45.72
C LEU A 7 -16.29 39.51 -46.45
N GLY A 8 -15.29 39.91 -45.67
CA GLY A 8 -13.96 40.23 -46.19
C GLY A 8 -13.00 40.92 -45.22
N GLY A 9 -13.23 40.89 -43.91
CA GLY A 9 -12.30 41.43 -42.92
C GLY A 9 -11.18 40.44 -42.61
N GLY A 10 -10.16 40.37 -43.47
CA GLY A 10 -8.92 39.64 -43.22
C GLY A 10 -8.11 40.32 -42.12
N GLY A 11 -8.32 39.89 -40.87
CA GLY A 11 -7.48 40.28 -39.74
C GLY A 11 -6.10 39.64 -39.86
N LEU A 12 -5.10 40.44 -40.25
CA LEU A 12 -3.68 40.13 -40.08
C LEU A 12 -3.35 40.12 -38.60
N VAL A 13 -3.25 38.92 -38.00
CA VAL A 13 -2.66 38.75 -36.66
C VAL A 13 -1.14 38.67 -36.85
N PRO A 14 -0.32 39.54 -36.23
CA PRO A 14 1.13 39.45 -36.34
C PRO A 14 1.64 38.21 -35.60
N HIS A 15 2.41 37.38 -36.32
CA HIS A 15 3.13 36.25 -35.78
C HIS A 15 4.27 36.77 -34.87
N VAL A 16 4.15 36.55 -33.56
CA VAL A 16 5.19 36.89 -32.59
C VAL A 16 6.18 35.73 -32.52
N GLU A 17 7.42 35.96 -32.95
CA GLU A 17 8.50 34.99 -32.81
C GLU A 17 8.84 34.74 -31.32
N PRO A 18 9.00 33.48 -30.88
CA PRO A 18 9.35 33.19 -29.49
C PRO A 18 10.82 33.52 -29.20
N LEU A 19 11.05 34.27 -28.11
CA LEU A 19 12.39 34.64 -27.64
C LEU A 19 13.25 33.40 -27.29
N PRO A 20 14.57 33.44 -27.52
CA PRO A 20 15.46 32.31 -27.27
C PRO A 20 15.61 31.99 -25.77
N ARG A 21 15.48 30.70 -25.44
CA ARG A 21 15.52 30.17 -24.07
C ARG A 21 16.96 30.16 -23.52
N ILE A 22 17.27 31.05 -22.59
CA ILE A 22 18.59 31.14 -21.94
C ILE A 22 18.84 29.89 -21.07
N LYS A 23 19.89 29.13 -21.40
CA LYS A 23 20.29 27.93 -20.64
C LYS A 23 21.01 28.34 -19.34
N ARG A 24 20.50 27.89 -18.20
CA ARG A 24 21.15 28.11 -16.89
C ARG A 24 22.48 27.33 -16.81
N PRO A 25 23.55 27.91 -16.25
CA PRO A 25 24.83 27.22 -16.10
C PRO A 25 24.72 26.07 -15.09
N LYS A 26 25.34 24.93 -15.42
CA LYS A 26 25.41 23.74 -14.56
C LYS A 26 26.27 24.07 -13.32
N ARG A 27 25.68 23.94 -12.13
CA ARG A 27 26.43 24.01 -10.86
C ARG A 27 27.18 22.69 -10.62
N PRO A 28 28.42 22.72 -10.10
CA PRO A 28 29.13 21.51 -9.69
C PRO A 28 28.42 20.83 -8.51
N PRO A 29 28.51 19.50 -8.38
CA PRO A 29 27.90 18.76 -7.28
C PRO A 29 28.57 19.10 -5.94
N PRO A 30 27.81 19.12 -4.83
CA PRO A 30 28.37 19.37 -3.50
C PRO A 30 29.32 18.23 -3.07
N PRO A 31 30.32 18.52 -2.24
CA PRO A 31 31.25 17.50 -1.76
C PRO A 31 30.56 16.47 -0.84
N PRO A 32 31.04 15.22 -0.81
CA PRO A 32 30.47 14.18 0.03
C PRO A 32 30.66 14.51 1.51
N THR A 33 29.57 14.49 2.27
CA THR A 33 29.59 14.72 3.72
C THR A 33 29.92 13.42 4.44
N GLU A 34 30.83 13.45 5.40
CA GLU A 34 31.21 12.26 6.17
C GLU A 34 30.04 11.74 7.04
N PRO A 35 29.89 10.41 7.19
CA PRO A 35 28.80 9.83 7.97
C PRO A 35 29.06 10.03 9.47
N THR A 36 28.31 10.94 10.10
CA THR A 36 28.34 11.11 11.55
C THR A 36 27.47 10.05 12.23
N ARG A 37 28.11 9.14 12.99
CA ARG A 37 27.40 8.14 13.79
C ARG A 37 26.82 8.79 15.05
N LYS A 38 25.60 9.30 14.95
CA LYS A 38 24.83 9.79 16.10
C LYS A 38 24.35 8.61 16.95
N SER A 39 25.14 8.15 17.93
CA SER A 39 24.63 7.24 18.96
C SER A 39 23.92 8.06 20.05
N ALA A 40 22.60 7.89 20.17
CA ALA A 40 21.73 8.61 21.11
C ALA A 40 21.88 8.17 22.58
N ARG A 41 23.08 7.74 23.03
CA ARG A 41 23.32 7.51 24.45
C ARG A 41 23.63 8.84 25.11
N ALA A 42 22.72 9.34 25.93
CA ALA A 42 22.99 10.47 26.81
C ALA A 42 24.18 10.11 27.71
N ALA A 43 25.27 10.87 27.63
CA ALA A 43 26.45 10.65 28.44
C ALA A 43 26.07 10.77 29.93
N GLY A 44 26.29 9.71 30.72
CA GLY A 44 26.09 9.71 32.17
C GLY A 44 24.78 9.07 32.69
N ALA A 45 23.89 8.59 31.82
CA ALA A 45 22.72 7.84 32.29
C ALA A 45 23.12 6.44 32.79
N LYS A 46 22.78 6.11 34.05
CA LYS A 46 22.94 4.77 34.61
C LYS A 46 22.12 3.79 33.76
N ALA A 47 22.75 2.72 33.28
CA ALA A 47 22.04 1.71 32.49
C ALA A 47 20.96 1.03 33.36
N PRO A 48 19.73 0.84 32.85
CA PRO A 48 18.70 0.14 33.61
C PRO A 48 19.15 -1.28 33.93
N ILE A 49 19.04 -1.66 35.20
CA ILE A 49 19.38 -3.01 35.67
C ILE A 49 18.07 -3.77 35.89
N TYR A 50 17.54 -4.33 34.80
CA TYR A 50 16.47 -5.32 34.85
C TYR A 50 16.84 -6.53 34.00
N TYR A 51 16.34 -7.70 34.39
CA TYR A 51 16.56 -8.98 33.72
C TYR A 51 15.25 -9.77 33.67
N VAL A 52 15.20 -10.76 32.79
CA VAL A 52 14.08 -11.72 32.76
C VAL A 52 14.29 -12.73 33.87
N SER A 53 13.40 -12.75 34.87
CA SER A 53 13.48 -13.70 35.98
C SER A 53 12.83 -15.04 35.64
N HIS A 54 11.72 -15.03 34.89
CA HIS A 54 11.01 -16.24 34.49
C HIS A 54 10.23 -16.02 33.19
N GLU A 55 10.28 -17.00 32.28
CA GLU A 55 9.45 -17.06 31.06
C GLU A 55 8.63 -18.35 31.06
N THR A 56 7.32 -18.23 30.85
CA THR A 56 6.42 -19.39 30.70
C THR A 56 6.31 -19.82 29.23
N ALA A 57 5.98 -21.08 28.96
CA ALA A 57 5.69 -21.56 27.60
C ALA A 57 4.54 -20.80 26.90
N GLY A 58 3.69 -20.14 27.70
CA GLY A 58 2.66 -19.19 27.26
C GLY A 58 3.18 -17.81 26.88
N GLY A 59 4.50 -17.59 26.82
CA GLY A 59 5.14 -16.32 26.44
C GLY A 59 4.91 -15.19 27.44
N GLN A 60 4.51 -15.51 28.67
CA GLN A 60 4.42 -14.54 29.74
C GLN A 60 5.79 -14.42 30.40
N ILE A 61 6.34 -13.21 30.40
CA ILE A 61 7.66 -12.86 30.90
C ILE A 61 7.52 -12.11 32.22
N THR A 62 8.23 -12.56 33.25
CA THR A 62 8.37 -11.84 34.52
C THR A 62 9.75 -11.19 34.57
N LEU A 63 9.79 -9.90 34.92
CA LEU A 63 11.04 -9.14 35.04
C LEU A 63 11.47 -9.02 36.51
N GLY A 64 12.77 -9.16 36.77
CA GLY A 64 13.45 -8.94 38.05
C GLY A 64 14.53 -7.85 37.94
N GLY A 65 14.97 -7.30 39.08
CA GLY A 65 15.92 -6.19 39.17
C GLY A 65 15.37 -4.95 39.90
N ASP A 66 16.25 -3.99 40.17
CA ASP A 66 15.91 -2.80 40.98
C ASP A 66 15.08 -1.79 40.17
N ASP A 67 15.29 -1.73 38.84
CA ASP A 67 14.62 -0.78 37.95
C ASP A 67 13.37 -1.38 37.28
N VAL A 68 12.84 -2.50 37.79
CA VAL A 68 11.71 -3.24 37.19
C VAL A 68 10.44 -2.39 37.11
N GLU A 69 10.19 -1.54 38.11
CA GLU A 69 9.01 -0.68 38.12
C GLU A 69 9.09 0.41 37.04
N GLN A 70 10.28 0.97 36.79
CA GLN A 70 10.51 1.92 35.71
C GLN A 70 10.37 1.24 34.35
N ALA A 71 10.89 0.01 34.19
CA ALA A 71 10.71 -0.77 32.98
C ALA A 71 9.23 -1.12 32.73
N LYS A 72 8.48 -1.49 33.78
CA LYS A 72 7.03 -1.74 33.70
C LYS A 72 6.25 -0.48 33.38
N ALA A 73 6.59 0.67 33.97
CA ALA A 73 5.95 1.95 33.69
C ALA A 73 6.20 2.40 32.24
N TRP A 74 7.44 2.31 31.76
CA TRP A 74 7.79 2.60 30.38
C TRP A 74 7.09 1.67 29.38
N MET A 75 6.99 0.38 29.70
CA MET A 75 6.21 -0.56 28.89
C MET A 75 4.72 -0.22 28.93
N ARG A 76 4.16 0.17 30.07
CA ARG A 76 2.74 0.57 30.20
C ARG A 76 2.45 1.85 29.42
N GLU A 77 3.33 2.85 29.45
CA GLU A 77 3.20 4.08 28.66
C GLU A 77 3.28 3.82 27.16
N ARG A 78 4.15 2.91 26.71
CA ARG A 78 4.18 2.44 25.31
C ARG A 78 3.01 1.53 24.94
N SER A 79 2.34 0.93 25.93
CA SER A 79 1.17 0.06 25.74
C SER A 79 -0.14 0.83 25.58
N PHE A 80 -0.13 2.16 25.50
CA PHE A 80 -1.28 2.98 25.05
C PHE A 80 -1.58 2.82 23.54
N GLY A 81 -1.42 1.61 23.03
CA GLY A 81 -1.90 1.11 21.75
C GLY A 81 -2.68 -0.19 21.98
N GLY A 82 -3.73 -0.12 22.81
CA GLY A 82 -4.76 -1.14 22.95
C GLY A 82 -4.34 -2.41 23.70
N GLU A 83 -4.88 -2.59 24.91
CA GLU A 83 -5.20 -3.91 25.43
C GLU A 83 -6.26 -4.57 24.53
N LYS A 84 -5.88 -4.97 23.32
CA LYS A 84 -6.55 -6.10 22.68
C LYS A 84 -5.95 -7.32 23.35
N LYS A 85 -6.78 -8.07 24.08
CA LYS A 85 -6.56 -9.49 24.36
C LYS A 85 -6.02 -10.12 23.07
N VAL A 86 -4.70 -10.26 22.97
CA VAL A 86 -4.06 -11.09 21.95
C VAL A 86 -4.34 -12.51 22.42
N THR A 87 -5.58 -12.95 22.20
CA THR A 87 -5.79 -14.34 21.80
C THR A 87 -4.72 -14.55 20.74
N ARG A 88 -3.83 -15.51 20.98
CA ARG A 88 -2.78 -15.90 20.05
C ARG A 88 -3.46 -16.48 18.80
N ARG A 89 -4.14 -15.63 18.02
CA ARG A 89 -4.45 -15.90 16.65
C ARG A 89 -3.09 -16.02 16.01
N SER A 90 -2.82 -17.19 15.44
CA SER A 90 -1.58 -17.41 14.74
C SER A 90 -1.46 -16.30 13.67
N PRO A 91 -0.26 -15.85 13.30
CA PRO A 91 -0.10 -14.89 12.20
C PRO A 91 -0.82 -15.32 10.92
N LEU A 92 -1.01 -16.63 10.71
CA LEU A 92 -1.84 -17.23 9.66
C LEU A 92 -3.34 -16.91 9.79
N ASP A 93 -3.87 -16.89 11.01
CA ASP A 93 -5.28 -16.55 11.25
C ASP A 93 -5.54 -15.06 10.99
N ALA A 94 -4.54 -14.19 11.16
CA ALA A 94 -4.65 -12.76 10.82
C ALA A 94 -4.71 -12.53 9.30
N PHE A 95 -3.96 -13.32 8.52
CA PHE A 95 -4.09 -13.38 7.05
C PHE A 95 -5.46 -13.89 6.63
N LYS A 96 -5.94 -14.98 7.24
CA LYS A 96 -7.27 -15.54 6.93
C LYS A 96 -8.43 -14.64 7.36
N SER A 97 -8.26 -13.85 8.42
CA SER A 97 -9.34 -13.02 8.94
C SER A 97 -9.49 -11.68 8.22
N GLY A 98 -8.73 -11.41 7.16
CA GLY A 98 -8.80 -10.14 6.41
C GLY A 98 -8.57 -8.89 7.27
N ALA A 99 -7.90 -9.05 8.43
CA ALA A 99 -7.77 -8.01 9.43
C ALA A 99 -6.52 -7.12 9.21
N LEU A 100 -5.73 -7.43 8.19
CA LEU A 100 -4.85 -6.45 7.54
C LEU A 100 -5.71 -5.70 6.53
N ASP A 101 -6.17 -4.54 6.94
CA ASP A 101 -7.01 -3.57 6.24
C ASP A 101 -6.27 -2.90 5.06
N ASP A 102 -5.56 -3.69 4.25
CA ASP A 102 -4.77 -3.28 3.07
C ASP A 102 -4.75 -4.44 2.05
N GLY A 103 -5.86 -4.65 1.35
CA GLY A 103 -5.89 -5.20 -0.02
C GLY A 103 -5.60 -6.69 -0.24
N LEU A 104 -5.18 -7.46 0.77
CA LEU A 104 -5.01 -8.92 0.68
C LEU A 104 -6.09 -9.63 1.50
N GLY A 105 -7.35 -9.36 1.15
CA GLY A 105 -8.49 -10.10 1.67
C GLY A 105 -8.38 -11.61 1.40
N SER A 106 -9.34 -12.38 1.91
CA SER A 106 -9.51 -13.76 1.47
C SER A 106 -9.57 -13.84 -0.06
N MET A 107 -9.09 -14.96 -0.63
CA MET A 107 -9.18 -15.23 -2.07
C MET A 107 -10.61 -14.92 -2.57
N PRO A 108 -10.79 -14.12 -3.63
CA PRO A 108 -12.12 -13.73 -4.09
C PRO A 108 -12.88 -14.96 -4.59
N GLU A 109 -14.08 -15.16 -4.06
CA GLU A 109 -14.95 -16.29 -4.44
C GLU A 109 -16.01 -15.85 -5.46
N THR A 110 -16.42 -14.58 -5.34
CA THR A 110 -17.47 -13.96 -6.15
C THR A 110 -16.98 -12.70 -6.85
N ASP A 111 -17.75 -12.21 -7.82
CA ASP A 111 -17.47 -10.98 -8.56
C ASP A 111 -17.62 -9.72 -7.70
N ASP A 112 -18.33 -9.81 -6.57
CA ASP A 112 -18.46 -8.74 -5.59
C ASP A 112 -17.20 -8.55 -4.74
N ASP A 113 -16.37 -9.59 -4.61
CA ASP A 113 -15.11 -9.56 -3.88
C ASP A 113 -13.98 -8.85 -4.67
N LEU A 114 -14.20 -8.61 -5.97
CA LEU A 114 -13.21 -7.97 -6.85
C LEU A 114 -13.15 -6.45 -6.64
N LEU A 115 -11.94 -5.91 -6.69
CA LEU A 115 -11.69 -4.47 -6.63
C LEU A 115 -12.24 -3.78 -7.89
N ILE A 116 -12.47 -2.47 -7.79
CA ILE A 116 -13.08 -1.68 -8.88
C ILE A 116 -12.30 -1.78 -10.20
N GLY A 117 -10.96 -1.86 -10.14
CA GLY A 117 -10.11 -2.03 -11.33
C GLY A 117 -10.03 -3.47 -11.87
N GLU A 118 -10.38 -4.46 -11.05
CA GLU A 118 -10.32 -5.89 -11.39
C GLU A 118 -11.57 -6.33 -12.16
N LYS A 119 -12.72 -5.68 -11.91
CA LYS A 119 -14.00 -6.02 -12.58
C LYS A 119 -13.91 -5.98 -14.10
N GLU A 120 -13.21 -5.00 -14.68
CA GLU A 120 -13.03 -4.91 -16.13
C GLU A 120 -12.24 -6.10 -16.69
N ALA A 121 -11.19 -6.53 -15.98
CA ALA A 121 -10.40 -7.69 -16.37
C ALA A 121 -11.20 -8.99 -16.24
N TYR A 122 -12.01 -9.14 -15.18
CA TYR A 122 -12.92 -10.27 -15.01
C TYR A 122 -13.96 -10.35 -16.14
N GLU A 123 -14.56 -9.22 -16.53
CA GLU A 123 -15.52 -9.17 -17.65
C GLU A 123 -14.87 -9.57 -18.97
N ALA A 124 -13.65 -9.09 -19.24
CA ALA A 124 -12.89 -9.47 -20.42
C ALA A 124 -12.59 -10.98 -20.47
N LEU A 125 -12.17 -11.56 -19.34
CA LEU A 125 -11.94 -13.00 -19.22
C LEU A 125 -13.22 -13.82 -19.36
N ARG A 126 -14.34 -13.34 -18.79
CA ARG A 126 -15.64 -13.99 -18.91
C ARG A 126 -16.14 -13.98 -20.36
N ALA A 127 -15.95 -12.88 -21.08
CA ALA A 127 -16.26 -12.78 -22.50
C ALA A 127 -15.39 -13.74 -23.33
N ALA A 128 -14.08 -13.77 -23.07
CA ALA A 128 -13.15 -14.71 -23.72
C ALA A 128 -13.53 -16.17 -23.44
N LYS A 129 -13.90 -16.51 -22.20
CA LYS A 129 -14.40 -17.84 -21.83
C LYS A 129 -15.63 -18.22 -22.65
N ASN A 130 -16.61 -17.32 -22.75
CA ASN A 130 -17.84 -17.59 -23.48
C ASN A 130 -17.58 -17.74 -24.98
N ALA A 131 -16.70 -16.93 -25.56
CA ALA A 131 -16.29 -17.07 -26.95
C ALA A 131 -15.62 -18.43 -27.20
N LYS A 132 -14.74 -18.88 -26.30
CA LYS A 132 -14.09 -20.18 -26.41
C LYS A 132 -15.05 -21.35 -26.23
N ALA A 133 -16.03 -21.20 -25.33
CA ALA A 133 -17.08 -22.19 -25.12
C ALA A 133 -17.96 -22.35 -26.36
N GLN A 134 -18.28 -21.24 -27.04
CA GLN A 134 -19.01 -21.25 -28.32
C GLN A 134 -18.18 -21.89 -29.44
N GLU A 135 -16.90 -21.57 -29.56
CA GLU A 135 -15.99 -22.15 -30.56
C GLU A 135 -15.89 -23.68 -30.44
N LEU A 136 -15.88 -24.19 -29.21
CA LEU A 136 -15.76 -25.61 -28.91
C LEU A 136 -17.11 -26.34 -28.78
N GLU A 137 -18.23 -25.62 -28.90
CA GLU A 137 -19.60 -26.14 -28.68
C GLU A 137 -19.78 -26.84 -27.32
N ILE A 138 -19.07 -26.37 -26.29
CA ILE A 138 -19.16 -26.90 -24.93
C ILE A 138 -19.77 -25.89 -23.97
N GLN A 139 -20.25 -26.38 -22.83
CA GLN A 139 -20.77 -25.53 -21.77
C GLN A 139 -19.64 -24.75 -21.09
N GLY A 140 -19.84 -23.46 -20.82
CA GLY A 140 -18.76 -22.56 -20.38
C GLY A 140 -18.03 -22.96 -19.08
N TYR A 141 -18.68 -23.68 -18.16
CA TYR A 141 -18.00 -24.19 -16.96
C TYR A 141 -16.97 -25.29 -17.26
N LYS A 142 -17.05 -25.94 -18.43
CA LYS A 142 -16.04 -26.91 -18.89
C LYS A 142 -14.78 -26.23 -19.43
N VAL A 143 -14.87 -24.94 -19.76
CA VAL A 143 -13.70 -24.11 -20.11
C VAL A 143 -13.01 -23.63 -18.84
N ALA A 144 -13.77 -22.96 -17.96
CA ALA A 144 -13.31 -22.51 -16.65
C ALA A 144 -14.49 -22.28 -15.70
N GLN A 145 -14.30 -22.56 -14.42
CA GLN A 145 -15.24 -22.18 -13.37
C GLN A 145 -15.19 -20.66 -13.15
N ASN A 146 -16.32 -20.04 -12.79
CA ASN A 146 -16.37 -18.60 -12.56
C ASN A 146 -15.51 -18.19 -11.36
N GLN A 147 -15.48 -19.02 -10.31
CA GLN A 147 -14.59 -18.82 -9.17
C GLN A 147 -13.13 -18.75 -9.62
N SER A 148 -12.68 -19.69 -10.45
CA SER A 148 -11.32 -19.67 -11.00
C SER A 148 -11.04 -18.45 -11.88
N LEU A 149 -12.06 -17.81 -12.47
CA LEU A 149 -11.88 -16.53 -13.16
C LEU A 149 -11.67 -15.38 -12.17
N CYS A 150 -12.38 -15.36 -11.04
CA CYS A 150 -12.18 -14.38 -9.98
C CYS A 150 -10.79 -14.52 -9.34
N GLU A 151 -10.32 -15.75 -9.12
CA GLU A 151 -9.00 -16.03 -8.52
C GLU A 151 -7.80 -15.62 -9.40
N MET A 152 -8.00 -15.45 -10.71
CA MET A 152 -6.93 -15.08 -11.66
C MET A 152 -6.76 -13.58 -11.86
N VAL A 153 -7.76 -12.80 -11.47
CA VAL A 153 -7.82 -11.36 -11.67
C VAL A 153 -7.21 -10.67 -10.46
#